data_AF-A0A539E0Z8-F1
#
_entry.id   AF-A0A539E0Z8-F1
#
_cell.length_a   1.000
_cell.length_b   1.000
_cell.length_c   1.000
_cell.angle_alpha   90.00
_cell.angle_beta   90.00
_cell.angle_gamma   90.00
#
_symmetry.space_group_name_H-M   'P 1'
#
loop_
_entity.id
_entity.type
_entity.pdbx_description
1 polymer ?
#
loop_
_entity_poly.entity_id
_entity_poly.type
_entity_poly.pdbx_seq_one_letter_code
_entity_poly.pdbx_strand_id
1 'polypeptide(L)'
;MLDSTYMAATAQPLSMDAVAKALSDGTRRSILRLVRDDERSAGELAAAFPAISRPAVSQHLRVLHDARLVAVRPVGNHRMYRATTEGLAEMRQFLDEMWGDRLMRLKLAAEQAEWPERQRRRSSRARSS
;
A
#
# COMPACT_ATOMS: atom_id res chain seq x y z
N MET A 1 -38.04 -7.29 0.20
CA MET A 1 -37.05 -8.34 0.49
C MET A 1 -36.13 -8.42 -0.71
N LEU A 2 -34.89 -7.95 -0.60
CA LEU A 2 -33.92 -8.01 -1.70
C LEU A 2 -33.04 -9.25 -1.48
N ASP A 3 -32.91 -10.06 -2.53
CA ASP A 3 -32.42 -11.45 -2.49
C ASP A 3 -30.94 -11.61 -2.13
N SER A 4 -30.67 -12.74 -1.47
CA SER A 4 -29.39 -13.20 -0.91
C SER A 4 -28.30 -13.53 -1.96
N THR A 5 -28.54 -13.22 -3.23
CA THR A 5 -27.68 -13.59 -4.38
C THR A 5 -26.63 -12.53 -4.71
N TYR A 6 -26.67 -11.34 -4.09
CA TYR A 6 -25.74 -10.24 -4.41
C TYR A 6 -24.33 -10.33 -3.79
N MET A 7 -23.96 -11.47 -3.19
CA MET A 7 -22.66 -11.67 -2.54
C MET A 7 -21.80 -12.77 -3.18
N ALA A 8 -22.21 -13.36 -4.31
CA ALA A 8 -21.29 -14.10 -5.18
C ALA A 8 -20.58 -13.11 -6.11
N ALA A 9 -19.78 -12.21 -5.53
CA ALA A 9 -18.79 -11.47 -6.32
C ALA A 9 -17.80 -12.52 -6.83
N THR A 10 -17.85 -12.79 -8.13
CA THR A 10 -16.86 -13.54 -8.88
C THR A 10 -15.48 -13.07 -8.43
N ALA A 11 -14.70 -13.95 -7.80
CA ALA A 11 -13.33 -13.68 -7.45
C ALA A 11 -12.58 -13.46 -8.76
N GLN A 12 -12.50 -12.20 -9.20
CA GLN A 12 -11.66 -11.77 -10.30
C GLN A 12 -10.25 -12.29 -9.99
N PRO A 13 -9.56 -12.94 -10.94
CA PRO A 13 -8.17 -13.31 -10.74
C PRO A 13 -7.41 -12.05 -10.34
N LEU A 14 -6.44 -12.26 -9.45
CA LEU A 14 -5.57 -11.23 -8.93
C LEU A 14 -4.80 -10.67 -10.09
N SER A 15 -5.28 -9.54 -10.58
CA SER A 15 -4.64 -8.88 -11.69
C SER A 15 -3.84 -7.73 -11.12
N MET A 16 -2.55 -7.73 -11.44
CA MET A 16 -1.68 -6.58 -11.23
C MET A 16 -2.33 -5.26 -11.71
N ASP A 17 -3.14 -5.29 -12.78
CA ASP A 17 -3.88 -4.12 -13.28
C ASP A 17 -4.96 -3.65 -12.30
N ALA A 18 -5.68 -4.56 -11.65
CA ALA A 18 -6.68 -4.22 -10.65
C ALA A 18 -6.02 -3.53 -9.45
N VAL A 19 -4.87 -4.03 -9.02
CA VAL A 19 -4.05 -3.45 -7.94
C VAL A 19 -3.49 -2.10 -8.35
N ALA A 20 -2.91 -1.99 -9.56
CA ALA A 20 -2.39 -0.73 -10.09
C ALA A 20 -3.48 0.34 -10.20
N LYS A 21 -4.64 -0.02 -10.74
CA LYS A 21 -5.81 0.84 -10.83
C LYS A 21 -6.34 1.22 -9.45
N ALA A 22 -6.35 0.29 -8.49
CA ALA A 22 -6.74 0.61 -7.12
C ALA A 22 -5.76 1.60 -6.47
N LEU A 23 -4.46 1.45 -6.70
CA LEU A 23 -3.43 2.31 -6.13
C LEU A 23 -3.27 3.66 -6.84
N SER A 24 -3.79 3.86 -8.06
CA SER A 24 -3.62 5.11 -8.82
C SER A 24 -4.37 6.32 -8.23
N ASP A 25 -5.37 6.09 -7.38
CA ASP A 25 -6.21 7.11 -6.77
C ASP A 25 -5.72 7.56 -5.39
N GLY A 26 -5.64 8.88 -5.19
CA GLY A 26 -5.13 9.48 -3.96
C GLY A 26 -6.00 9.22 -2.72
N THR A 27 -7.32 9.13 -2.89
CA THR A 27 -8.25 8.82 -1.79
C THR A 27 -8.06 7.38 -1.35
N ARG A 28 -7.98 6.43 -2.29
CA ARG A 28 -7.73 5.01 -1.97
C ARG A 28 -6.39 4.81 -1.27
N ARG A 29 -5.32 5.46 -1.71
CA ARG A 29 -4.03 5.46 -0.98
C ARG A 29 -4.14 6.06 0.42
N SER A 30 -5.00 7.05 0.61
CA SER A 30 -5.21 7.67 1.91
C SER A 30 -6.02 6.79 2.86
N ILE A 31 -7.05 6.10 2.36
CA ILE A 31 -7.78 5.06 3.09
C ILE A 31 -6.81 3.96 3.54
N LEU A 32 -5.99 3.42 2.64
CA LEU A 32 -5.01 2.38 2.98
C LEU A 32 -4.04 2.81 4.09
N ARG A 33 -3.62 4.09 4.10
CA ARG A 33 -2.79 4.63 5.18
C ARG A 33 -3.53 4.68 6.52
N LEU A 34 -4.82 5.02 6.54
CA LEU A 34 -5.63 5.10 7.76
C LEU A 34 -5.91 3.74 8.39
N VAL A 35 -5.98 2.68 7.58
CA VAL A 35 -6.27 1.31 8.03
C VAL A 35 -5.04 0.40 8.04
N ARG A 36 -3.83 0.98 7.90
CA ARG A 36 -2.57 0.21 7.86
C ARG A 36 -2.33 -0.53 9.17
N ASP A 37 -2.40 0.22 10.26
CA ASP A 37 -2.00 -0.28 11.57
C ASP A 37 -3.24 -0.69 12.41
N ASP A 38 -4.36 0.03 12.24
CA ASP A 38 -5.61 -0.16 13.00
C ASP A 38 -6.82 -0.47 12.11
N GLU A 39 -7.74 -1.28 12.61
CA GLU A 39 -9.04 -1.51 11.97
C GLU A 39 -9.93 -0.26 12.09
N ARG A 40 -10.65 0.10 11.02
CA ARG A 40 -11.65 1.19 11.05
C ARG A 40 -12.94 0.82 10.35
N SER A 41 -14.05 1.33 10.85
CA SER A 41 -15.36 1.19 10.20
C SER A 41 -15.49 2.10 8.97
N ALA A 42 -16.41 1.75 8.07
CA ALA A 42 -16.76 2.62 6.94
C ALA A 42 -17.24 4.02 7.38
N GLY A 43 -17.87 4.12 8.56
CA GLY A 43 -18.35 5.39 9.12
C GLY A 43 -17.20 6.30 9.55
N GLU A 44 -16.21 5.75 10.26
CA GLU A 44 -14.99 6.47 10.67
C GLU A 44 -14.16 6.90 9.46
N LEU A 45 -14.04 6.01 8.46
CA LEU A 45 -13.36 6.35 7.22
C LEU A 45 -14.08 7.47 6.47
N ALA A 46 -15.41 7.43 6.37
CA ALA A 46 -16.15 8.51 5.75
C ALA A 46 -16.00 9.84 6.50
N ALA A 47 -15.93 9.82 7.83
CA ALA A 47 -15.69 11.02 8.63
C ALA A 47 -14.30 11.64 8.39
N ALA A 48 -13.29 10.83 8.02
CA ALA A 48 -11.96 11.30 7.69
C ALA A 48 -11.87 12.04 6.32
N PHE A 49 -12.90 11.95 5.48
CA PHE A 49 -12.95 12.60 4.16
C PHE A 49 -14.21 13.47 4.02
N PRO A 50 -14.27 14.66 4.66
CA PRO A 50 -15.48 15.50 4.69
C PRO A 50 -15.90 16.02 3.30
N ALA A 51 -14.96 16.12 2.36
CA ALA A 51 -15.25 16.52 0.97
C ALA A 51 -15.79 15.36 0.10
N ILE A 52 -15.87 14.14 0.62
CA ILE A 52 -16.26 12.94 -0.12
C ILE A 52 -17.52 12.34 0.51
N SER A 53 -18.49 11.99 -0.32
CA SER A 53 -19.73 11.40 0.16
C SER A 53 -19.53 9.97 0.71
N ARG A 54 -20.36 9.57 1.66
CA ARG A 54 -20.37 8.18 2.20
C ARG A 54 -20.50 7.11 1.10
N PRO A 55 -21.37 7.26 0.08
CA PRO A 55 -21.42 6.31 -1.04
C PRO A 55 -20.11 6.21 -1.81
N ALA A 56 -19.41 7.33 -2.06
CA ALA A 56 -18.12 7.33 -2.75
C ALA A 56 -17.03 6.64 -1.91
N VAL A 57 -17.00 6.85 -0.59
CA VAL A 57 -16.09 6.11 0.30
C VAL A 57 -16.39 4.60 0.28
N SER A 58 -17.66 4.20 0.32
CA SER A 58 -18.05 2.78 0.18
C SER A 58 -17.62 2.19 -1.16
N GLN A 59 -17.69 2.96 -2.25
CA GLN A 59 -17.20 2.54 -3.56
C GLN A 59 -15.68 2.35 -3.56
N HIS A 60 -14.92 3.29 -2.96
CA HIS A 60 -13.48 3.14 -2.79
C HIS A 60 -13.11 1.88 -1.99
N LEU A 61 -13.84 1.61 -0.90
CA LEU A 61 -13.65 0.42 -0.08
C LEU A 61 -13.94 -0.87 -0.84
N ARG A 62 -14.98 -0.89 -1.69
CA ARG A 62 -15.25 -2.03 -2.57
C ARG A 62 -14.11 -2.27 -3.55
N VAL A 63 -13.62 -1.24 -4.24
CA VAL A 63 -12.48 -1.37 -5.17
C VAL A 63 -11.23 -1.90 -4.46
N LEU A 64 -10.93 -1.39 -3.25
CA LEU A 64 -9.80 -1.86 -2.46
C LEU A 64 -9.96 -3.31 -1.99
N HIS A 65 -11.17 -3.69 -1.59
CA HIS A 65 -11.49 -5.05 -1.15
C HIS A 65 -11.36 -6.03 -2.32
N ASP A 66 -11.92 -5.70 -3.47
CA ASP A 66 -11.89 -6.55 -4.67
C ASP A 66 -10.46 -6.71 -5.21
N ALA A 67 -9.59 -5.70 -5.01
CA ALA A 67 -8.16 -5.78 -5.28
C ALA A 67 -7.35 -6.46 -4.16
N ARG A 68 -7.99 -6.96 -3.10
CA ARG A 68 -7.36 -7.53 -1.89
C ARG A 68 -6.29 -6.64 -1.27
N LEU A 69 -6.56 -5.34 -1.21
CA LEU A 69 -5.76 -4.34 -0.53
C LEU A 69 -6.33 -4.00 0.84
N VAL A 70 -7.60 -4.37 1.10
CA VAL A 70 -8.20 -4.37 2.44
C VAL A 70 -8.92 -5.68 2.72
N ALA A 71 -8.80 -6.15 3.95
CA ALA A 71 -9.66 -7.19 4.51
C ALA A 71 -10.87 -6.54 5.19
N VAL A 72 -12.00 -7.25 5.22
CA VAL A 72 -13.23 -6.80 5.88
C VAL A 72 -13.74 -7.86 6.84
N ARG A 73 -14.15 -7.43 8.04
CA ARG A 73 -14.74 -8.31 9.05
C ARG A 73 -15.99 -7.69 9.67
N PRO A 74 -17.10 -8.44 9.83
CA PRO A 74 -18.29 -7.94 10.50
C PRO A 74 -18.06 -7.83 12.02
N VAL A 75 -18.50 -6.72 12.62
CA VAL A 75 -18.53 -6.48 14.06
C VAL A 75 -19.85 -5.81 14.41
N GLY A 76 -20.81 -6.60 14.92
CA GLY A 76 -22.19 -6.15 15.10
C GLY A 76 -22.80 -5.69 13.77
N ASN A 77 -23.32 -4.46 13.75
CA ASN A 77 -23.89 -3.84 12.53
C ASN A 77 -22.84 -3.09 11.69
N HIS A 78 -21.56 -3.17 12.05
CA HIS A 78 -20.48 -2.47 11.35
C HIS A 78 -19.57 -3.44 10.60
N ARG A 79 -18.94 -2.93 9.54
CA ARG A 79 -17.86 -3.60 8.82
C ARG A 79 -16.56 -2.90 9.18
N MET A 80 -15.62 -3.65 9.73
CA MET A 80 -14.27 -3.18 10.05
C MET A 80 -13.32 -3.51 8.91
N TYR A 81 -12.51 -2.54 8.52
CA TYR A 81 -11.57 -2.63 7.42
C TYR A 81 -10.13 -2.51 7.91
N ARG A 82 -9.24 -3.35 7.38
CA ARG A 82 -7.80 -3.33 7.63
C ARG A 82 -7.03 -3.43 6.33
N ALA A 83 -5.92 -2.71 6.19
CA ALA A 83 -5.03 -2.89 5.05
C ALA A 83 -4.46 -4.30 5.06
N THR A 84 -4.19 -4.80 3.86
CA THR A 84 -3.61 -6.12 3.71
C THR A 84 -2.73 -6.21 2.46
N THR A 85 -1.83 -7.18 2.41
CA THR A 85 -0.78 -7.26 1.39
C THR A 85 -0.99 -8.36 0.36
N GLU A 86 -2.06 -9.15 0.44
CA GLU A 86 -2.29 -10.29 -0.48
C GLU A 86 -2.46 -9.83 -1.93
N GLY A 87 -3.06 -8.67 -2.17
CA GLY A 87 -3.15 -8.09 -3.51
C GLY A 87 -1.79 -7.67 -4.08
N LEU A 88 -0.79 -7.41 -3.25
CA LEU A 88 0.49 -6.83 -3.68
C LEU A 88 1.53 -7.88 -4.13
N ALA A 89 1.26 -9.18 -4.00
CA ALA A 89 2.28 -10.21 -4.23
C ALA A 89 2.88 -10.16 -5.65
N GLU A 90 2.04 -10.21 -6.68
CA GLU A 90 2.48 -10.18 -8.08
C GLU A 90 3.15 -8.84 -8.44
N MET A 91 2.55 -7.72 -7.99
CA MET A 91 3.12 -6.39 -8.21
C MET A 91 4.51 -6.27 -7.57
N ARG A 92 4.68 -6.78 -6.35
CA ARG A 92 5.98 -6.80 -5.65
C ARG A 92 7.00 -7.61 -6.44
N GLN A 93 6.64 -8.82 -6.86
CA GLN A 93 7.53 -9.68 -7.64
C GLN A 93 7.97 -8.98 -8.94
N PHE A 94 7.04 -8.39 -9.68
CA PHE A 94 7.36 -7.65 -10.90
C PHE A 94 8.33 -6.49 -10.67
N LEU A 95 8.12 -5.71 -9.60
CA LEU A 95 9.02 -4.62 -9.24
C LEU A 95 10.41 -5.15 -8.85
N ASP A 96 10.47 -6.26 -8.10
CA ASP A 96 11.72 -6.89 -7.68
C ASP A 96 12.51 -7.42 -8.89
N GLU A 97 11.84 -8.01 -9.89
CA GLU A 97 12.46 -8.47 -11.15
C GLU A 97 12.99 -7.30 -12.00
N MET A 98 12.22 -6.20 -12.07
CA MET A 98 12.60 -5.03 -12.87
C MET A 98 13.76 -4.22 -12.26
N TRP A 99 13.85 -4.18 -10.93
CA TRP A 99 14.71 -3.23 -10.22
C TRP A 99 15.67 -3.83 -9.19
N GLY A 100 15.46 -5.06 -8.72
CA GLY A 100 16.21 -5.66 -7.59
C GLY A 100 17.72 -5.63 -7.79
N ASP A 101 18.21 -6.26 -8.85
CA ASP A 101 19.65 -6.34 -9.14
C ASP A 101 20.27 -4.97 -9.47
N ARG A 102 19.48 -4.06 -10.04
CA ARG A 102 19.97 -2.74 -10.43
C ARG A 102 20.09 -1.81 -9.22
N LEU A 103 19.11 -1.79 -8.31
CA LEU A 103 19.22 -1.02 -7.08
C LEU A 103 20.33 -1.54 -6.18
N MET A 104 20.51 -2.86 -6.08
CA MET A 104 21.59 -3.43 -5.28
C MET A 104 22.98 -3.00 -5.80
N ARG A 105 23.18 -3.05 -7.12
CA ARG A 105 24.42 -2.55 -7.75
C ARG A 105 24.64 -1.07 -7.50
N LEU A 106 23.60 -0.25 -7.60
CA LEU A 106 23.68 1.18 -7.31
C LEU A 106 24.07 1.46 -5.85
N LYS A 107 23.48 0.73 -4.90
CA LYS A 107 23.82 0.82 -3.48
C LYS A 107 25.29 0.49 -3.23
N LEU A 108 25.76 -0.66 -3.76
CA LEU A 108 27.15 -1.09 -3.59
C LEU A 108 28.15 -0.08 -4.19
N ALA A 109 27.84 0.47 -5.37
CA ALA A 109 28.68 1.48 -5.99
C ALA A 109 28.74 2.78 -5.16
N ALA A 110 27.60 3.22 -4.61
CA ALA A 110 27.56 4.40 -3.74
C ALA A 110 28.36 4.18 -2.45
N GLU A 111 28.22 3.03 -1.79
CA GLU A 111 28.97 2.69 -0.57
C GLU A 111 30.49 2.66 -0.82
N GLN A 112 30.92 2.14 -1.97
CA GLN A 112 32.32 2.12 -2.40
C GLN A 112 32.88 3.52 -2.70
N ALA A 113 32.07 4.43 -3.26
CA ALA A 113 32.48 5.80 -3.54
C ALA A 113 32.62 6.64 -2.25
N GLU A 114 31.85 6.33 -1.20
CA GLU A 114 31.90 7.07 0.06
C GLU A 114 33.04 6.64 1.01
N TRP A 115 33.55 5.41 0.89
CA TRP A 115 34.64 4.91 1.74
C TRP A 115 35.97 5.70 1.59
N PRO A 116 36.43 6.03 0.36
CA PRO A 116 37.63 6.86 0.15
C PRO A 116 37.50 8.26 0.76
N GLU A 117 36.33 8.88 0.65
CA GLU A 117 36.07 10.25 1.12
C GLU A 117 36.07 10.32 2.66
N ARG A 118 35.46 9.33 3.32
CA ARG A 118 35.48 9.21 4.78
C ARG A 118 36.90 8.98 5.34
N GLN A 119 37.71 8.16 4.68
CA GLN A 119 39.10 7.93 5.09
C GLN A 119 40.00 9.16 4.87
N ARG A 120 39.81 9.89 3.75
CA ARG A 120 40.50 11.17 3.50
C ARG A 120 40.19 12.23 4.56
N ARG A 121 38.91 12.40 4.92
CA ARG A 121 38.47 13.35 5.96
C ARG A 121 38.96 13.01 7.37
N ARG A 122 39.05 11.72 7.70
CA ARG A 122 39.57 11.26 9.01
C ARG A 122 41.08 11.48 9.12
N SER A 123 41.81 11.20 8.05
CA SER A 123 43.27 11.32 8.02
C SER A 123 43.78 12.75 7.85
N SER A 124 42.95 13.69 7.36
CA SER A 124 43.26 15.13 7.40
C SER A 124 43.04 15.73 8.79
N ARG A 125 41.96 15.35 9.51
CA ARG A 125 41.72 15.78 10.90
C ARG A 125 42.80 15.29 11.88
N ALA A 126 43.27 14.06 11.73
CA ALA A 126 44.32 13.49 12.60
C ALA A 126 45.72 14.10 12.40
N ARG A 127 45.96 14.85 11.31
CA ARG A 127 47.21 15.55 11.03
C ARG A 127 47.21 17.03 11.42
N SER A 128 46.06 17.52 11.89
CA SER A 128 45.84 18.93 12.26
C SER A 128 45.82 19.15 13.79
N SER A 129 46.23 18.14 14.56
CA SER A 129 46.32 18.12 16.03
C SER A 129 47.71 17.64 16.42
#